data_AF-A0A8S0Q645-F1
#
_entry.id   AF-A0A8S0Q645-F1
#
_cell.length_a   1.000
_cell.length_b   1.000
_cell.length_c   1.000
_cell.angle_alpha   90.00
_cell.angle_beta   90.00
_cell.angle_gamma   90.00
#
_symmetry.space_group_name_H-M   'P 1'
#
loop_
_entity.id
_entity.type
_entity.pdbx_description
1 polymer ?
#
loop_
_entity_poly.entity_id
_entity_poly.type
_entity_poly.pdbx_seq_one_letter_code
_entity_poly.pdbx_strand_id
1 'polypeptide(L)'
;ASVRLQCKDGENGSITFTEVGYTRAEGLYSMLIERDHKDEFCEITLISSSRKDCDEIPVEGWIKPSLKFMLNTVNGTTRTINPLGFFKKEALPKCPQVFNKL
;
A
#
# COMPACT_ATOMS: atom_id res chain seq x y z
N ALA A 1 5.25 -2.14 -10.04
CA ALA A 1 4.79 -2.82 -8.82
C ALA A 1 3.26 -2.87 -8.80
N SER A 2 2.68 -3.78 -8.02
CA SER A 2 1.24 -3.89 -7.82
C SER A 2 0.88 -3.98 -6.35
N VAL A 3 -0.29 -3.44 -6.02
CA VAL A 3 -0.86 -3.36 -4.67
C VAL A 3 -2.32 -3.81 -4.68
N ARG A 4 -2.80 -4.33 -3.56
CA ARG A 4 -4.21 -4.71 -3.36
C ARG A 4 -4.85 -3.80 -2.34
N LEU A 5 -5.96 -3.17 -2.68
CA LEU A 5 -6.88 -2.57 -1.73
C LEU A 5 -7.98 -3.58 -1.42
N GLN A 6 -8.26 -3.79 -0.13
CA GLN A 6 -9.35 -4.63 0.33
C GLN A 6 -10.08 -3.91 1.45
N CYS A 7 -11.41 -3.84 1.37
CA CYS A 7 -12.23 -3.20 2.40
C CYS A 7 -13.28 -4.15 2.95
N LYS A 8 -13.75 -3.83 4.17
CA LYS A 8 -14.69 -4.64 4.93
C LYS A 8 -15.75 -3.79 5.63
N ASP A 9 -16.92 -4.37 5.87
CA ASP A 9 -18.07 -3.78 6.59
C ASP A 9 -17.88 -3.72 8.12
N GLY A 10 -16.65 -3.46 8.57
CA GLY A 10 -16.22 -3.54 9.95
C GLY A 10 -14.84 -4.19 10.08
N GLU A 11 -14.20 -4.08 11.25
CA GLU A 11 -12.86 -4.66 11.45
C GLU A 11 -12.84 -6.19 11.25
N ASN A 12 -13.87 -6.87 11.74
CA ASN A 12 -14.09 -8.32 11.56
C ASN A 12 -15.22 -8.62 10.56
N GLY A 13 -15.49 -7.66 9.69
CA GLY A 13 -16.56 -7.70 8.72
C GLY A 13 -16.31 -8.59 7.51
N SER A 14 -17.34 -8.71 6.67
CA SER A 14 -17.26 -9.29 5.33
C SER A 14 -16.55 -8.34 4.36
N ILE A 15 -15.88 -8.88 3.34
CA ILE A 15 -15.22 -8.07 2.31
C ILE A 15 -16.29 -7.40 1.45
N THR A 16 -16.27 -6.06 1.40
CA THR A 16 -17.20 -5.23 0.63
C THR A 16 -16.69 -4.99 -0.79
N PHE A 17 -15.38 -4.81 -0.94
CA PHE A 17 -14.73 -4.69 -2.24
C PHE A 17 -13.23 -5.03 -2.19
N THR A 18 -12.68 -5.35 -3.36
CA THR A 18 -11.25 -5.57 -3.56
C THR A 18 -10.85 -5.05 -4.94
N GLU A 19 -9.77 -4.28 -4.97
CA GLU A 19 -9.24 -3.65 -6.19
C GLU A 19 -7.72 -3.91 -6.27
N VAL A 20 -7.19 -4.11 -7.47
CA VAL A 20 -5.74 -4.23 -7.70
C VAL A 20 -5.23 -3.00 -8.45
N GLY A 21 -4.32 -2.27 -7.82
CA GLY A 21 -3.67 -1.10 -8.39
C GLY A 21 -2.28 -1.45 -8.93
N TYR A 22 -1.91 -0.83 -10.05
CA TYR A 22 -0.58 -0.95 -10.65
C TYR A 22 0.11 0.40 -10.65
N THR A 23 1.37 0.43 -10.24
CA THR A 23 2.18 1.64 -10.23
C THR A 23 2.58 2.03 -11.65
N ARG A 24 2.48 3.31 -11.98
CA ARG A 24 2.93 3.95 -13.22
C ARG A 24 4.34 4.53 -13.02
N ALA A 25 4.67 5.57 -13.78
CA ALA A 25 5.89 6.36 -13.60
C ALA A 25 6.04 6.80 -12.14
N GLU A 26 7.28 6.87 -11.68
CA GLU A 26 7.64 7.31 -10.31
C GLU A 26 7.08 6.42 -9.17
N GLY A 27 6.48 5.27 -9.50
CA GLY A 27 5.90 4.37 -8.49
C GLY A 27 4.50 4.78 -8.02
N LEU A 28 3.86 5.76 -8.66
CA LEU A 28 2.53 6.23 -8.29
C LEU A 28 1.44 5.28 -8.80
N TYR A 29 0.44 4.98 -7.98
CA TYR A 29 -0.78 4.26 -8.38
C TYR A 29 -2.01 5.09 -8.02
N SER A 30 -3.09 4.86 -8.76
CA SER A 30 -4.40 5.46 -8.49
C SER A 30 -5.44 4.35 -8.54
N MET A 31 -6.36 4.35 -7.59
CA MET A 31 -7.49 3.41 -7.53
C MET A 31 -8.77 4.22 -7.64
N LEU A 32 -9.65 3.81 -8.55
CA LEU A 32 -10.96 4.40 -8.72
C LEU A 32 -11.91 3.74 -7.72
N ILE A 33 -12.64 4.54 -6.96
CA ILE A 33 -13.68 4.08 -6.05
C ILE A 33 -15.01 4.55 -6.64
N GLU A 34 -15.72 3.65 -7.32
CA GLU A 34 -16.92 4.00 -8.08
C GLU A 34 -18.19 4.15 -7.23
N ARG A 35 -18.24 3.48 -6.07
CA ARG A 35 -19.40 3.48 -5.17
C ARG A 35 -19.19 4.42 -4.01
N ASP A 36 -20.29 4.86 -3.41
CA ASP A 36 -20.24 5.56 -2.12
C ASP A 36 -19.98 4.52 -1.02
N HIS A 37 -18.94 4.76 -0.23
CA HIS A 37 -18.51 3.93 0.88
C HIS A 37 -18.44 4.79 2.14
N LYS A 38 -19.01 4.27 3.23
CA LYS A 38 -19.07 4.95 4.52
C LYS A 38 -18.64 4.01 5.63
N ASP A 39 -17.67 4.47 6.42
CA ASP A 39 -17.13 3.78 7.60
C ASP A 39 -16.63 2.35 7.33
N GLU A 40 -16.08 2.11 6.13
CA GLU A 40 -15.48 0.80 5.80
C GLU A 40 -14.02 0.71 6.23
N PHE A 41 -13.61 -0.46 6.71
CA PHE A 41 -12.24 -0.72 7.14
C PHE A 41 -11.44 -1.24 5.96
N CYS A 42 -10.48 -0.44 5.50
CA CYS A 42 -9.69 -0.71 4.32
C CYS A 42 -8.23 -0.97 4.65
N GLU A 43 -7.62 -1.83 3.85
CA GLU A 43 -6.22 -2.19 3.95
C GLU A 43 -5.58 -2.24 2.55
N ILE A 44 -4.42 -1.59 2.38
CA ILE A 44 -3.59 -1.73 1.19
C ILE A 44 -2.36 -2.58 1.50
N THR A 45 -2.12 -3.59 0.66
CA THR A 45 -1.00 -4.53 0.78
C THR A 45 -0.17 -4.59 -0.51
N LEU A 46 1.12 -4.88 -0.37
CA LEU A 46 2.02 -5.16 -1.49
C LEU A 46 1.70 -6.53 -2.10
N ILE A 47 1.61 -6.60 -3.43
CA ILE A 47 1.44 -7.89 -4.16
C ILE A 47 2.76 -8.28 -4.83
N SER A 48 3.30 -7.40 -5.68
CA SER A 48 4.49 -7.73 -6.47
C SER A 48 5.30 -6.51 -6.86
N SER A 49 6.61 -6.71 -7.02
CA SER A 49 7.50 -5.72 -7.61
C SER A 49 7.83 -6.08 -9.05
N SER A 50 7.95 -5.06 -9.91
CA SER A 50 8.46 -5.21 -11.27
C SER A 50 9.98 -5.30 -11.31
N ARG A 51 10.68 -5.02 -10.20
CA ARG A 51 12.13 -5.10 -10.07
C ARG A 51 12.52 -6.32 -9.23
N LYS A 52 13.17 -7.30 -9.87
CA LYS A 52 13.65 -8.54 -9.23
C LYS A 52 14.75 -8.34 -8.19
N ASP A 53 15.42 -7.20 -8.22
CA ASP A 53 16.42 -6.84 -7.22
C ASP A 53 15.82 -6.04 -6.05
N CYS A 54 14.51 -5.80 -6.05
CA CYS A 54 13.76 -5.05 -5.04
C CYS A 54 12.32 -5.57 -4.97
N ASP A 55 12.16 -6.85 -4.61
CA ASP A 55 10.89 -7.58 -4.61
C ASP A 55 10.55 -8.26 -3.28
N GLU A 56 11.39 -8.10 -2.25
CA GLU A 56 11.13 -8.63 -0.93
C GLU A 56 10.07 -7.77 -0.23
N ILE A 57 9.01 -8.39 0.28
CA ILE A 57 8.04 -7.70 1.14
C ILE A 57 8.62 -7.75 2.55
N PRO A 58 8.92 -6.59 3.18
CA PRO A 58 9.45 -6.57 4.54
C PRO A 58 8.46 -7.25 5.49
N VAL A 59 8.97 -7.92 6.52
CA VAL A 59 8.16 -8.57 7.55
C VAL A 59 8.56 -8.00 8.91
N GLU A 60 7.58 -7.49 9.65
CA GLU A 60 7.75 -7.05 11.03
C GLU A 60 7.33 -8.20 11.95
N GLY A 61 8.31 -9.04 12.33
CA GLY A 61 8.05 -10.27 13.07
C GLY A 61 7.26 -11.28 12.22
N TRP A 62 5.95 -11.35 12.45
CA TRP A 62 5.02 -12.25 11.76
C TRP A 62 4.03 -11.51 10.85
N ILE A 63 4.06 -10.17 10.87
CA ILE A 63 3.06 -9.32 10.22
C ILE A 63 3.66 -8.74 8.94
N LYS A 64 2.92 -8.88 7.83
CA LYS A 64 3.22 -8.14 6.61
C LYS A 64 2.69 -6.71 6.75
N PRO A 65 3.49 -5.70 6.40
CA PRO A 65 3.08 -4.32 6.51
C PRO A 65 1.95 -4.02 5.54
N SER A 66 1.05 -3.18 5.99
CA SER A 66 -0.11 -2.73 5.24
C SER A 66 -0.51 -1.32 5.66
N LEU A 67 -1.24 -0.62 4.79
CA LEU A 67 -1.81 0.68 5.10
C LEU A 67 -3.28 0.51 5.45
N LYS A 68 -3.59 0.60 6.73
CA LYS A 68 -4.95 0.51 7.25
C LYS A 68 -5.56 1.90 7.37
N PHE A 69 -6.79 2.07 6.91
CA PHE A 69 -7.53 3.32 7.02
C PHE A 69 -9.04 3.07 6.97
N MET A 70 -9.81 4.03 7.47
CA MET A 70 -11.27 4.02 7.32
C MET A 70 -11.65 4.81 6.08
N LEU A 71 -12.44 4.20 5.20
CA LEU A 71 -12.88 4.82 3.96
C LEU A 71 -14.22 5.52 4.16
N ASN A 72 -14.21 6.81 3.84
CA ASN A 72 -15.38 7.67 3.76
C ASN A 72 -15.24 8.49 2.48
N THR A 73 -15.99 8.12 1.44
CA THR A 73 -15.87 8.71 0.11
C THR A 73 -16.46 10.11 0.06
N VAL A 74 -15.84 10.96 -0.77
CA VAL A 74 -16.37 12.27 -1.15
C VAL A 74 -16.24 12.36 -2.66
N ASN A 75 -17.32 12.68 -3.35
CA ASN A 75 -17.34 12.68 -4.80
C ASN A 75 -16.30 13.68 -5.38
N GLY A 76 -15.59 13.27 -6.43
CA GLY A 76 -14.65 14.13 -7.16
C GLY A 76 -13.38 14.51 -6.40
N THR A 77 -13.01 13.82 -5.32
CA THR A 77 -11.77 14.08 -4.59
C THR A 77 -10.71 12.99 -4.79
N THR A 78 -9.47 13.33 -4.49
CA THR A 78 -8.35 12.37 -4.41
C THR A 78 -7.70 12.50 -3.05
N ARG A 79 -7.39 11.36 -2.42
CA ARG A 79 -6.62 11.31 -1.18
C ARG A 79 -5.29 10.61 -1.41
N THR A 80 -4.23 11.22 -0.93
CA THR A 80 -2.89 10.62 -0.93
C THR A 80 -2.67 9.89 0.39
N ILE A 81 -2.10 8.71 0.31
CA ILE A 81 -1.75 7.87 1.45
C ILE A 81 -0.24 7.70 1.53
N ASN A 82 0.24 7.18 2.66
CA ASN A 82 1.65 6.90 2.86
C ASN A 82 2.18 5.92 1.80
N PRO A 83 3.48 5.97 1.47
CA PRO A 83 4.08 5.01 0.55
C PRO A 83 4.25 3.63 1.20
N LEU A 84 4.34 2.59 0.37
CA LEU A 84 4.79 1.25 0.76
C LEU A 84 6.09 0.92 0.03
N GLY A 85 7.02 0.25 0.72
CA GLY A 85 8.33 -0.09 0.18
C GLY A 85 8.57 -1.59 0.11
N PHE A 86 9.14 -2.05 -1.00
CA PHE A 86 9.80 -3.34 -1.07
C PHE A 86 11.25 -3.21 -0.57
N PHE A 87 11.77 -4.29 -0.01
CA PHE A 87 13.18 -4.41 0.35
C PHE A 87 14.01 -4.87 -0.83
N LYS A 88 15.17 -4.24 -0.96
CA LYS A 88 16.28 -4.72 -1.77
C LYS A 88 17.10 -5.68 -0.92
N LYS A 89 17.51 -6.81 -1.50
CA LYS A 89 18.29 -7.85 -0.81
C LYS A 89 19.60 -7.35 -0.20
N GLU A 90 20.24 -6.39 -0.88
CA GLU A 90 21.49 -5.78 -0.43
C GLU A 90 21.33 -4.27 -0.32
N ALA A 91 21.58 -3.74 0.88
CA ALA A 91 21.61 -2.30 1.11
C ALA A 91 22.70 -1.63 0.28
N LEU A 92 22.46 -0.39 -0.17
CA LEU A 92 23.49 0.37 -0.89
C LEU A 92 24.62 0.75 0.08
N PRO A 93 25.89 0.76 -0.35
CA PRO A 93 27.03 1.06 0.53
C PRO A 93 26.96 2.42 1.25
N LYS A 94 26.19 3.37 0.69
CA LYS A 94 26.02 4.71 1.25
C LYS A 94 24.85 4.83 2.24
N CYS A 95 24.01 3.79 2.42
CA CYS A 95 22.89 3.80 3.35
C CYS A 95 23.28 4.21 4.79
N PRO A 96 24.41 3.74 5.37
CA PRO A 96 24.83 4.17 6.71
C PRO A 96 25.01 5.69 6.84
N GLN A 97 25.44 6.37 5.77
CA GLN A 97 25.63 7.83 5.78
C GLN A 97 24.32 8.60 5.84
N VAL A 98 23.21 8.00 5.37
CA VAL A 98 21.88 8.61 5.43
C VAL A 98 21.39 8.65 6.87
N PHE A 99 21.59 7.59 7.65
CA PHE A 99 21.18 7.55 9.05
C PHE A 99 21.87 8.61 9.93
N ASN A 100 23.10 9.01 9.59
CA ASN A 100 23.81 10.08 10.30
C ASN A 100 23.29 11.49 9.99
N LYS A 101 22.38 11.63 9.02
CA LYS A 101 21.78 12.92 8.59
C LYS A 101 20.32 13.07 9.04
N LEU A 102 19.74 12.05 9.68
CA LEU A 102 18.40 12.07 10.25
C LEU A 102 18.45 12.66 11.66
#